data_AF-A0A7V0SBY0-F1
#
_entry.id   AF-A0A7V0SBY0-F1
#
_cell.length_a   1.000
_cell.length_b   1.000
_cell.length_c   1.000
_cell.angle_alpha   90.00
_cell.angle_beta   90.00
_cell.angle_gamma   90.00
#
_symmetry.space_group_name_H-M   'P 1'
#
loop_
_entity.id
_entity.type
_entity.pdbx_description
1 polymer ?
#
loop_
_entity_poly.entity_id
_entity_poly.type
_entity_poly.pdbx_seq_one_letter_code
_entity_poly.pdbx_strand_id
1 'polypeptide(L)'
;MVIPFPFEALLAFGWLGVMLLLGIFLRAKVGLLQRFLFPSCLIGGLAGLAILQTGVIKVETSMLETFAYHLFNVSFISVGLTIRSPEEQKAYSGREVLKGSVWMAMISGVMMPMQAIVGGLLVLMFNFFGFNLFKT
;
A
#
# COMPACT_ATOMS: atom_id res chain seq x y z
N MET A 1 21.16 -0.43 -29.58
CA MET A 1 19.94 -0.63 -30.37
C MET A 1 18.92 0.40 -29.93
N VAL A 2 18.52 1.32 -30.81
CA VAL A 2 17.40 2.23 -30.53
C VAL A 2 16.13 1.49 -30.94
N ILE A 3 15.40 0.99 -29.97
CA ILE A 3 14.11 0.36 -30.18
C ILE A 3 13.09 1.43 -30.62
N PRO A 4 12.27 1.17 -31.67
CA PRO A 4 11.38 2.16 -32.25
C PRO A 4 10.20 2.54 -31.33
N PHE A 5 9.95 1.76 -30.28
CA PHE A 5 8.93 2.01 -29.27
C PHE A 5 9.52 1.84 -27.87
N PRO A 6 9.20 2.74 -26.92
CA PRO A 6 9.58 2.58 -25.52
C PRO A 6 8.72 1.47 -24.88
N PHE A 7 9.26 0.24 -24.83
CA PHE A 7 8.59 -0.90 -24.19
C PHE A 7 8.71 -0.90 -22.66
N GLU A 8 9.39 0.09 -22.07
CA GLU A 8 9.70 0.11 -20.64
C GLU A 8 8.43 0.14 -19.78
N ALA A 9 7.41 0.91 -20.17
CA ALA A 9 6.12 0.93 -19.47
C ALA A 9 5.41 -0.44 -19.52
N LEU A 10 5.46 -1.13 -20.66
CA LEU A 10 4.89 -2.47 -20.82
C LEU A 10 5.64 -3.50 -19.95
N LEU A 11 6.97 -3.42 -19.94
CA LEU A 11 7.82 -4.29 -19.13
C LEU A 11 7.61 -4.05 -17.64
N ALA A 12 7.49 -2.80 -17.19
CA ALA A 12 7.19 -2.44 -15.82
C ALA A 12 5.80 -2.92 -15.40
N PHE A 13 4.79 -2.77 -16.25
CA PHE A 13 3.45 -3.28 -16.00
C PHE A 13 3.44 -4.82 -15.92
N GLY A 14 4.13 -5.49 -16.84
CA GLY A 14 4.30 -6.94 -16.83
C GLY A 14 5.00 -7.43 -15.56
N TRP A 15 6.05 -6.71 -15.13
CA TRP A 15 6.74 -6.97 -13.86
C TRP A 15 5.80 -6.88 -12.66
N LEU A 16 5.01 -5.80 -12.55
CA LEU A 16 4.00 -5.64 -11.50
C LEU A 16 2.99 -6.81 -11.49
N GLY A 17 2.53 -7.23 -12.67
CA GLY A 17 1.64 -8.37 -12.83
C GLY A 17 2.26 -9.70 -12.38
N VAL A 18 3.48 -10.00 -12.80
CA VAL A 18 4.21 -11.22 -12.41
C VAL A 18 4.46 -11.24 -10.89
N MET A 19 4.83 -10.11 -10.30
CA MET A 19 5.02 -10.01 -8.85
C MET A 19 3.72 -10.19 -8.07
N LEU A 20 2.60 -9.69 -8.58
CA LEU A 20 1.29 -9.92 -7.99
C LEU A 20 0.93 -11.42 -8.02
N LEU A 21 1.13 -12.09 -9.15
CA LEU A 21 0.90 -13.54 -9.28
C LEU A 21 1.81 -14.34 -8.35
N LEU A 22 3.09 -13.95 -8.24
CA LEU A 22 4.02 -14.55 -7.29
C LEU A 22 3.52 -14.38 -5.84
N GLY A 23 3.03 -13.20 -5.48
CA GLY A 23 2.45 -12.94 -4.17
C GLY A 23 1.21 -13.79 -3.87
N ILE A 24 0.34 -14.01 -4.87
CA ILE A 24 -0.81 -14.92 -4.76
C ILE A 24 -0.33 -16.35 -4.54
N PHE A 25 0.63 -16.81 -5.34
CA PHE A 25 1.19 -18.16 -5.24
C PHE A 25 1.86 -18.42 -3.88
N LEU A 26 2.69 -17.49 -3.42
CA LEU A 26 3.36 -17.59 -2.11
C LEU A 26 2.34 -17.61 -0.97
N ARG A 27 1.33 -16.74 -1.01
CA ARG A 27 0.25 -16.73 -0.03
C ARG A 27 -0.51 -18.07 -0.04
N ALA A 28 -0.73 -18.67 -1.20
CA ALA A 28 -1.43 -19.95 -1.30
C ALA A 28 -0.60 -21.14 -0.80
N LYS A 29 0.74 -21.08 -0.87
CA LYS A 29 1.63 -22.20 -0.49
C LYS A 29 2.11 -22.13 0.96
N VAL A 30 2.30 -20.93 1.52
CA VAL A 30 2.94 -20.76 2.84
C VAL A 30 1.87 -20.58 3.92
N GLY A 31 1.71 -21.58 4.79
CA GLY A 31 0.69 -21.58 5.86
C GLY A 31 0.79 -20.39 6.84
N LEU A 32 2.00 -19.86 7.07
CA LEU A 32 2.19 -18.65 7.88
C LEU A 32 1.53 -17.42 7.23
N LEU A 33 1.70 -17.25 5.91
CA LEU A 33 1.14 -16.13 5.15
C LEU A 33 -0.39 -16.23 5.03
N GLN A 34 -0.93 -17.45 5.03
CA GLN A 34 -2.38 -17.68 5.10
C GLN A 34 -2.94 -17.24 6.46
N ARG A 35 -2.25 -17.59 7.55
CA ARG A 35 -2.71 -17.34 8.92
C ARG A 35 -2.60 -15.86 9.34
N PHE A 36 -1.60 -15.15 8.86
CA PHE A 36 -1.38 -13.72 9.16
C PHE A 36 -2.18 -12.76 8.26
N LEU A 37 -3.04 -13.26 7.35
CA LEU A 37 -3.87 -12.47 6.44
C LEU A 37 -3.10 -11.40 5.63
N PHE A 38 -1.81 -11.62 5.37
CA PHE A 38 -1.05 -10.69 4.54
C PHE A 38 -1.66 -10.62 3.14
N PRO A 39 -1.93 -9.41 2.62
CA PRO A 39 -2.45 -9.28 1.27
C PRO A 39 -1.40 -9.72 0.26
N SER A 40 -1.83 -10.40 -0.81
CA SER A 40 -0.93 -10.93 -1.84
C SER A 40 -0.13 -9.85 -2.56
N CYS A 41 -0.71 -8.66 -2.73
CA CYS A 41 -0.01 -7.51 -3.31
C CYS A 41 1.18 -7.04 -2.46
N LEU A 42 1.08 -7.08 -1.13
CA LEU A 42 2.18 -6.71 -0.24
C LEU A 42 3.30 -7.75 -0.30
N ILE A 43 2.96 -9.05 -0.30
CA ILE A 43 3.92 -10.14 -0.44
C ILE A 43 4.67 -10.02 -1.78
N GLY A 44 3.93 -9.81 -2.87
CA GLY A 44 4.49 -9.61 -4.21
C GLY A 44 5.38 -8.37 -4.29
N GLY A 45 4.97 -7.25 -3.70
CA GLY A 45 5.75 -6.01 -3.66
C GLY A 45 7.08 -6.16 -2.90
N LEU A 46 7.05 -6.79 -1.73
CA LEU A 46 8.26 -7.06 -0.94
C LEU A 46 9.22 -8.03 -1.66
N ALA A 47 8.68 -9.08 -2.27
CA ALA A 47 9.48 -10.00 -3.08
C ALA A 47 10.08 -9.30 -4.31
N GLY A 48 9.29 -8.47 -5.00
CA GLY A 48 9.75 -7.67 -6.13
C GLY A 48 10.87 -6.70 -5.75
N LEU A 49 10.75 -6.02 -4.60
CA LEU A 49 11.80 -5.14 -4.09
C LEU A 49 13.10 -5.91 -3.82
N ALA A 50 13.01 -7.08 -3.19
CA ALA A 50 14.18 -7.93 -2.94
C ALA A 50 14.87 -8.36 -4.25
N ILE A 51 14.10 -8.67 -5.30
CA ILE A 51 14.65 -9.03 -6.62
C ILE A 51 15.29 -7.82 -7.31
N LEU A 52 14.65 -6.64 -7.27
CA LEU A 52 15.23 -5.42 -7.86
C LEU A 52 16.58 -5.06 -7.22
N GLN A 53 16.73 -5.30 -5.92
CA GLN A 53 17.99 -5.07 -5.20
C GLN A 53 19.15 -5.95 -5.72
N THR A 54 18.86 -7.09 -6.34
CA THR A 54 19.90 -7.97 -6.94
C THR A 54 20.45 -7.43 -8.26
N GLY A 55 19.79 -6.44 -8.88
CA GLY A 55 20.20 -5.84 -10.15
C GLY A 55 19.99 -6.74 -11.40
N VAL A 56 19.45 -7.94 -11.23
CA VAL A 56 19.13 -8.88 -12.33
C VAL A 56 18.05 -8.32 -13.25
N ILE A 57 17.06 -7.66 -12.64
CA ILE A 57 15.96 -7.00 -13.35
C ILE A 57 16.08 -5.51 -13.04
N LYS A 58 16.09 -4.70 -14.11
CA LYS A 58 16.13 -3.24 -14.00
C LYS A 58 14.78 -2.69 -14.42
N VAL A 59 14.05 -2.18 -13.44
CA VAL A 59 12.83 -1.39 -13.65
C VAL A 59 13.09 -0.03 -13.04
N GLU A 60 12.80 1.03 -13.79
CA GLU A 60 12.98 2.39 -13.31
C GLU A 60 12.00 2.68 -12.16
N THR A 61 12.51 3.20 -11.04
CA THR A 61 11.68 3.56 -9.88
C THR A 61 10.64 4.61 -10.24
N SER A 62 10.99 5.61 -11.07
CA SER A 62 10.06 6.66 -11.50
C SER A 62 8.87 6.08 -12.27
N MET A 63 9.08 4.99 -13.02
CA MET A 63 8.02 4.29 -13.74
C MET A 63 7.07 3.59 -12.76
N LEU A 64 7.61 2.94 -11.72
CA LEU A 64 6.79 2.33 -10.66
C LEU A 64 5.98 3.38 -9.90
N GLU A 65 6.58 4.53 -9.58
CA GLU A 65 5.89 5.66 -8.95
C GLU A 65 4.77 6.22 -9.84
N THR A 66 5.02 6.35 -11.14
CA THR A 66 4.04 6.80 -12.13
C THR A 66 2.85 5.83 -12.21
N PHE A 67 3.12 4.51 -12.27
CA PHE A 67 2.06 3.50 -12.22
C PHE A 67 1.28 3.55 -10.91
N ALA A 68 1.96 3.67 -9.78
CA ALA A 68 1.32 3.78 -8.47
C ALA A 68 0.39 5.00 -8.43
N TYR A 69 0.86 6.16 -8.88
CA TYR A 69 0.07 7.39 -8.94
C TYR A 69 -1.18 7.25 -9.80
N HIS A 70 -1.05 6.73 -11.03
CA HIS A 70 -2.18 6.58 -11.93
C HIS A 70 -3.17 5.51 -11.46
N LEU A 71 -2.70 4.34 -11.02
CA LEU A 71 -3.58 3.27 -10.53
C LEU A 71 -4.33 3.72 -9.26
N PHE A 72 -3.66 4.49 -8.39
CA PHE A 72 -4.29 5.07 -7.21
C PHE A 72 -5.38 6.08 -7.58
N ASN A 73 -5.12 7.00 -8.52
CA ASN A 73 -6.12 7.92 -9.01
C ASN A 73 -7.32 7.21 -9.65
N VAL A 74 -7.06 6.21 -10.50
CA VAL A 74 -8.11 5.37 -11.10
C VAL A 74 -8.94 4.67 -10.04
N SER A 75 -8.32 4.20 -8.95
CA SER A 75 -9.05 3.56 -7.84
C SER A 75 -10.06 4.50 -7.18
N PHE A 76 -9.71 5.78 -6.96
CA PHE A 76 -10.64 6.76 -6.40
C PHE A 76 -11.75 7.15 -7.36
N ILE A 77 -11.43 7.30 -8.64
CA ILE A 77 -12.44 7.54 -9.68
C ILE A 77 -13.43 6.37 -9.71
N SER A 78 -12.92 5.13 -9.67
CA SER A 78 -13.75 3.92 -9.64
C SER A 78 -14.66 3.88 -8.42
N VAL A 79 -14.15 4.20 -7.22
CA VAL A 79 -14.97 4.29 -5.99
C VAL A 79 -16.07 5.34 -6.14
N GLY A 80 -15.78 6.51 -6.74
CA GLY A 80 -16.77 7.56 -6.99
C GLY A 80 -17.83 7.19 -8.03
N LEU A 81 -17.46 6.38 -9.04
CA LEU A 81 -18.36 5.91 -10.09
C LEU A 81 -19.10 4.60 -9.76
N THR A 82 -18.77 3.96 -8.64
CA THR A 82 -19.38 2.68 -8.25
C THR A 82 -20.87 2.88 -7.98
N ILE A 83 -21.71 2.40 -8.90
CA ILE A 83 -23.17 2.45 -8.78
C ILE A 83 -23.59 1.47 -7.68
N ARG A 84 -24.35 1.98 -6.72
CA ARG A 84 -24.90 1.21 -5.60
C ARG A 84 -26.26 0.64 -5.99
N SER A 85 -26.54 -0.59 -5.55
CA SER A 85 -27.87 -1.20 -5.67
C SER A 85 -28.93 -0.39 -4.88
N PRO A 86 -30.23 -0.55 -5.18
CA PRO A 86 -31.30 0.16 -4.45
C PRO A 86 -31.32 -0.12 -2.94
N GLU A 87 -30.92 -1.34 -2.54
CA GLU A 87 -30.78 -1.75 -1.15
C GLU A 87 -29.60 -1.05 -0.47
N GLU A 88 -28.46 -0.95 -1.16
CA GLU A 88 -27.32 -0.17 -0.70
C GLU A 88 -27.62 1.32 -0.66
N GLN A 89 -28.39 1.88 -1.60
CA GLN A 89 -28.80 3.29 -1.51
C GLN A 89 -29.66 3.59 -0.28
N LYS A 90 -30.54 2.66 0.13
CA LYS A 90 -31.30 2.77 1.39
C LYS A 90 -30.41 2.64 2.63
N ALA A 91 -29.46 1.70 2.62
CA ALA A 91 -28.51 1.49 3.72
C ALA A 91 -27.51 2.66 3.86
N TYR A 92 -27.09 3.24 2.74
CA TYR A 92 -26.18 4.39 2.64
C TYR A 92 -26.94 5.70 2.41
N SER A 93 -27.94 5.97 3.24
CA SER A 93 -28.52 7.32 3.37
C SER A 93 -27.40 8.35 3.56
N GLY A 94 -27.53 9.54 2.96
CA GLY A 94 -26.50 10.59 3.04
C GLY A 94 -26.09 10.94 4.48
N ARG A 95 -26.98 10.73 5.46
CA ARG A 95 -26.70 10.88 6.89
C ARG A 95 -25.78 9.79 7.45
N GLU A 96 -25.96 8.53 7.05
CA GLU A 96 -25.10 7.41 7.47
C GLU A 96 -23.71 7.51 6.83
N VAL A 97 -23.64 7.94 5.56
CA VAL A 97 -22.35 8.21 4.89
C VAL A 97 -21.60 9.33 5.61
N LEU A 98 -22.26 10.46 5.91
CA LEU A 98 -21.63 11.56 6.63
C LEU A 98 -21.16 11.14 8.02
N LYS A 99 -21.99 10.40 8.76
CA LYS A 99 -21.65 9.87 10.08
C LYS A 99 -20.45 8.92 10.02
N GLY A 100 -20.42 8.02 9.05
CA GLY A 100 -19.28 7.12 8.81
C GLY A 100 -17.99 7.88 8.48
N SER A 101 -18.05 8.86 7.58
CA SER A 101 -16.91 9.69 7.21
C SER A 101 -16.38 10.52 8.39
N VAL A 102 -17.27 11.14 9.16
CA VAL A 102 -16.90 11.92 10.36
C VAL A 102 -16.28 11.00 11.42
N TRP A 103 -16.85 9.81 11.64
CA TRP A 103 -16.29 8.81 12.53
C TRP A 103 -14.86 8.42 12.11
N MET A 104 -14.65 8.08 10.83
CA MET A 104 -13.33 7.72 10.31
C MET A 104 -12.33 8.88 10.42
N ALA A 105 -12.75 10.12 10.15
CA ALA A 105 -11.92 11.30 10.31
C ALA A 105 -11.50 11.52 11.77
N MET A 106 -12.42 11.38 12.72
CA MET A 106 -12.12 11.51 14.16
C MET A 106 -11.16 10.42 14.64
N ILE A 107 -11.42 9.15 14.30
CA ILE A 107 -10.52 8.04 14.68
C ILE A 107 -9.12 8.26 14.10
N SER A 108 -9.03 8.66 12.84
CA SER A 108 -7.74 8.96 12.18
C SER A 108 -7.03 10.14 12.85
N GLY A 109 -7.78 11.18 13.20
CA GLY A 109 -7.29 12.37 13.91
C GLY A 109 -6.79 12.08 15.32
N VAL A 110 -7.31 11.07 16.02
CA VAL A 110 -6.82 10.62 17.33
C VAL A 110 -5.63 9.66 17.19
N MET A 111 -5.62 8.80 16.18
CA MET A 111 -4.54 7.83 15.96
C MET A 111 -3.19 8.50 15.66
N MET A 112 -3.15 9.57 14.85
CA MET A 112 -1.90 10.28 14.54
C MET A 112 -1.16 10.82 15.79
N PRO A 113 -1.78 11.65 16.65
CA PRO A 113 -1.11 12.14 17.85
C PRO A 113 -0.81 11.00 18.84
N MET A 114 -1.64 9.97 18.92
CA MET A 114 -1.34 8.79 19.74
C MET A 114 -0.06 8.07 19.26
N GLN A 115 0.12 7.89 17.95
CA GLN A 115 1.35 7.33 17.39
C GLN A 115 2.57 8.22 17.68
N ALA A 116 2.41 9.54 17.61
CA ALA A 116 3.47 10.48 17.95
C ALA A 116 3.86 10.40 19.44
N ILE A 117 2.89 10.30 20.35
CA ILE A 117 3.12 10.14 21.79
C ILE A 117 3.85 8.81 22.06
N VAL A 118 3.35 7.70 21.53
CA VAL A 118 3.96 6.38 21.72
C VAL A 118 5.39 6.36 21.15
N GLY A 119 5.58 6.91 19.96
CA GLY A 119 6.91 7.06 19.36
C GLY A 119 7.85 7.89 20.22
N GLY A 120 7.39 9.05 20.72
CA GLY A 120 8.16 9.91 21.62
C GLY A 120 8.53 9.22 22.94
N LEU A 121 7.60 8.49 23.54
CA LEU A 121 7.84 7.72 24.77
C LEU A 121 8.90 6.62 24.56
N LEU A 122 8.83 5.92 23.42
CA LEU A 122 9.85 4.92 23.08
C LEU A 122 11.23 5.55 22.91
N VAL A 123 11.33 6.73 22.28
CA VAL A 123 12.59 7.47 22.15
C VAL A 123 13.17 7.83 23.52
N LEU A 124 12.34 8.37 24.42
CA LEU A 124 12.77 8.70 25.78
C LEU A 124 13.23 7.45 26.55
N MET A 125 12.50 6.34 26.43
CA MET A 125 12.85 5.06 27.04
C MET A 125 14.21 4.56 26.52
N PHE A 126 14.43 4.55 25.21
CA PHE A 126 15.72 4.11 24.65
C PHE A 126 16.87 5.03 25.02
N ASN A 127 16.64 6.35 25.12
CA ASN A 127 17.64 7.28 25.62
C ASN A 127 17.98 7.03 27.09
N PHE A 128 16.99 6.67 27.94
CA PHE A 128 17.23 6.26 29.32
C PHE A 128 18.13 5.01 29.41
N PHE A 129 17.98 4.07 28.48
CA PHE A 129 18.87 2.90 28.36
C PHE A 129 20.21 3.19 27.63
N GLY A 130 20.50 4.46 27.32
CA GLY A 130 21.79 4.90 26.77
C GLY A 130 21.93 4.78 25.25
N PHE A 131 20.87 4.44 24.51
CA PHE A 131 20.93 4.23 23.07
C PHE A 131 21.00 5.52 22.21
N ASN A 132 20.93 6.73 22.82
CA ASN A 132 21.08 8.05 22.18
C ASN A 132 20.60 8.08 20.71
N LEU A 133 19.32 7.71 20.48
CA LEU A 133 18.76 7.50 19.14
C LEU A 133 18.77 8.76 18.28
N PHE A 134 18.75 9.93 18.92
CA PHE A 134 18.90 11.23 18.28
C PHE A 134 19.93 12.04 19.06
N LYS A 135 20.95 12.54 18.36
CA LYS A 135 21.78 13.64 18.87
C LYS A 135 20.88 14.87 18.94
N THR A 136 20.41 15.20 20.13
CA THR A 136 19.88 16.54 20.41
C THR A 136 21.03 17.47 20.72
#